data_AF-A0A1H9CSG3-F1
#
_entry.id   AF-A0A1H9CSG3-F1
#
_cell.length_a   1.000
_cell.length_b   1.000
_cell.length_c   1.000
_cell.angle_alpha   90.00
_cell.angle_beta   90.00
_cell.angle_gamma   90.00
#
_symmetry.space_group_name_H-M   'P 1'
#
loop_
_entity.id
_entity.type
_entity.pdbx_description
1 polymer ?
#
loop_
_entity_poly.entity_id
_entity_poly.type
_entity_poly.pdbx_seq_one_letter_code
_entity_poly.pdbx_strand_id
1 'polypeptide(L)'
;MSEEFDWIERDRGILTERDREILLGRAGENLDKNAQNVRRYNIRERIKNALYDFHIIAQNLPLADIQQLFEPAYDWSRERRRLDEEGRTSTPPDLDQLLWSWLSVFEFFSYGMYAGGKQETQVLMQGLVEGGIERGYREYQHDNLQTYRKIDVDLRLNYGNLVLRNNYLRGIQQDLPSETSEIAEEVLRLRRLRKISQADASRWFDEYVRKPEFD
;
A
#
# COMPACT_ATOMS: atom_id res chain seq x y z
N MET A 1 22.72 -3.79 1.90
CA MET A 1 22.13 -2.68 1.11
C MET A 1 21.24 -3.35 0.09
N SER A 2 19.92 -3.36 0.29
CA SER A 2 19.01 -3.82 -0.76
C SER A 2 19.12 -2.82 -1.90
N GLU A 3 19.38 -3.28 -3.12
CA GLU A 3 19.18 -2.47 -4.32
C GLU A 3 17.78 -1.84 -4.24
N GLU A 4 17.68 -0.53 -4.47
CA GLU A 4 16.40 0.17 -4.41
C GLU A 4 15.48 -0.41 -5.49
N PHE A 5 14.31 -0.92 -5.09
CA PHE A 5 13.37 -1.55 -6.02
C PHE A 5 12.88 -0.57 -7.09
N ASP A 6 13.01 -0.92 -8.37
CA ASP A 6 12.56 -0.07 -9.46
C ASP A 6 11.02 -0.09 -9.58
N TRP A 7 10.42 1.03 -9.19
CA TRP A 7 8.97 1.23 -9.24
C TRP A 7 8.43 1.54 -10.64
N ILE A 8 9.28 1.94 -11.59
CA ILE A 8 8.91 2.29 -12.97
C ILE A 8 9.15 1.09 -13.88
N GLU A 9 10.40 0.65 -13.99
CA GLU A 9 10.83 -0.33 -14.99
C GLU A 9 10.63 -1.75 -14.44
N ARG A 10 9.56 -2.40 -14.88
CA ARG A 10 9.26 -3.81 -14.57
C ARG A 10 8.36 -4.41 -15.64
N ASP A 11 8.63 -5.68 -15.95
CA ASP A 11 8.10 -6.42 -17.10
C ASP A 11 6.56 -6.44 -17.20
N ARG A 12 5.86 -6.68 -16.08
CA ARG A 12 4.39 -6.80 -16.07
C ARG A 12 3.77 -6.24 -14.79
N GLY A 13 2.54 -5.76 -14.91
CA GLY A 13 1.74 -5.29 -13.78
C GLY A 13 0.42 -4.67 -14.23
N ILE A 14 -0.43 -4.35 -13.26
CA ILE A 14 -1.74 -3.69 -13.48
C ILE A 14 -1.57 -2.36 -14.21
N LEU A 15 -0.54 -1.62 -13.80
CA LEU A 15 -0.19 -0.30 -14.33
C LEU A 15 0.84 -0.46 -15.45
N THR A 16 0.65 0.29 -16.54
CA THR A 16 1.72 0.47 -17.54
C THR A 16 2.86 1.31 -16.95
N GLU A 17 4.04 1.28 -17.55
CA GLU A 17 5.17 2.15 -17.17
C GLU A 17 4.73 3.61 -17.09
N ARG A 18 4.04 4.09 -18.12
CA ARG A 18 3.52 5.47 -18.15
C ARG A 18 2.52 5.76 -17.04
N ASP A 19 1.68 4.81 -16.65
CA ASP A 19 0.77 4.98 -15.51
C ASP A 19 1.57 5.11 -14.19
N ARG A 20 2.68 4.37 -14.04
CA ARG A 20 3.57 4.46 -12.88
C ARG A 20 4.25 5.82 -12.84
N GLU A 21 4.81 6.29 -13.96
CA GLU A 21 5.39 7.63 -14.05
C GLU A 21 4.39 8.72 -13.64
N ILE A 22 3.14 8.63 -14.11
CA ILE A 22 2.08 9.58 -13.77
C ILE A 22 1.77 9.54 -12.27
N LEU A 23 1.57 8.34 -11.69
CA LEU A 23 1.21 8.19 -10.28
C LEU A 23 2.36 8.54 -9.33
N LEU A 24 3.61 8.35 -9.78
CA LEU A 24 4.82 8.72 -9.05
C LEU A 24 5.19 10.20 -9.21
N GLY A 25 4.44 10.96 -10.02
CA GLY A 25 4.74 12.37 -10.28
C GLY A 25 5.97 12.61 -11.15
N ARG A 26 6.44 11.58 -11.88
CA ARG A 26 7.63 11.60 -12.74
C ARG A 26 7.30 11.86 -14.22
N ALA A 27 6.04 11.73 -14.61
CA ALA A 27 5.61 12.15 -15.95
C ALA A 27 5.56 13.69 -16.02
N GLY A 28 6.48 14.31 -16.74
CA GLY A 28 6.55 15.76 -16.94
C GLY A 28 5.21 16.39 -17.40
N GLU A 29 5.01 17.67 -17.06
CA GLU A 29 3.75 18.44 -17.07
C GLU A 29 3.02 18.60 -18.43
N ASN A 30 3.37 17.84 -19.46
CA ASN A 30 2.92 18.07 -20.85
C ASN A 30 1.54 17.47 -21.21
N LEU A 31 0.74 17.02 -20.25
CA LEU A 31 -0.61 16.52 -20.52
C LEU A 31 -1.66 17.56 -20.15
N ASP A 32 -2.52 17.91 -21.11
CA ASP A 32 -3.71 18.71 -20.84
C ASP A 32 -4.65 17.99 -19.85
N LYS A 33 -5.53 18.76 -19.20
CA LYS A 33 -6.43 18.26 -18.15
C LYS A 33 -7.34 17.12 -18.64
N ASN A 34 -7.76 17.14 -19.90
CA ASN A 34 -8.62 16.10 -20.45
C ASN A 34 -7.82 14.80 -20.66
N ALA A 35 -6.60 14.89 -21.20
CA ALA A 35 -5.70 13.76 -21.32
C ALA A 35 -5.37 13.14 -19.96
N GLN A 36 -5.14 13.96 -18.92
CA GLN A 36 -4.94 13.47 -17.55
C GLN A 36 -6.18 12.74 -17.00
N ASN A 37 -7.38 13.28 -17.23
CA ASN A 37 -8.63 12.67 -16.79
C ASN A 37 -8.90 11.32 -17.46
N VAL A 38 -8.71 11.24 -18.78
CA VAL A 38 -8.83 9.99 -19.55
C VAL A 38 -7.82 8.95 -19.05
N ARG A 39 -6.58 9.35 -18.79
CA ARG A 39 -5.56 8.45 -18.23
C ARG A 39 -5.94 7.94 -16.85
N ARG A 40 -6.38 8.82 -15.94
CA ARG A 40 -6.86 8.43 -14.61
C ARG A 40 -8.08 7.49 -14.69
N TYR A 41 -8.97 7.69 -15.66
CA TYR A 41 -10.07 6.77 -15.92
C TYR A 41 -9.57 5.38 -16.32
N ASN A 42 -8.64 5.30 -17.26
CA ASN A 42 -8.05 4.03 -17.70
C ASN A 42 -7.32 3.30 -16.55
N ILE A 43 -6.60 4.03 -15.69
CA ILE A 43 -5.97 3.47 -14.49
C ILE A 43 -7.03 2.83 -13.56
N ARG A 44 -8.17 3.51 -13.33
CA ARG A 44 -9.26 2.97 -12.50
C ARG A 44 -9.83 1.69 -13.09
N GLU A 45 -10.10 1.65 -14.40
CA GLU A 45 -10.63 0.45 -15.06
C GLU A 45 -9.63 -0.72 -15.02
N ARG A 46 -8.32 -0.46 -15.20
CA ARG A 46 -7.28 -1.50 -15.06
C ARG A 46 -7.25 -2.08 -13.65
N ILE A 47 -7.29 -1.23 -12.62
CA ILE A 47 -7.33 -1.68 -11.23
C ILE A 47 -8.59 -2.53 -10.98
N LYS A 48 -9.75 -2.07 -11.46
CA LYS A 48 -11.00 -2.80 -11.31
C LYS A 48 -10.94 -4.19 -11.96
N ASN A 49 -10.44 -4.28 -13.20
CA ASN A 49 -10.30 -5.56 -13.88
C ASN A 49 -9.30 -6.48 -13.17
N ALA A 50 -8.18 -5.94 -12.68
CA ALA A 50 -7.23 -6.73 -11.90
C ALA A 50 -7.83 -7.28 -10.60
N LEU A 51 -8.73 -6.54 -9.93
CA LEU A 51 -9.47 -7.05 -8.78
C LEU A 51 -10.41 -8.21 -9.16
N TYR A 52 -10.98 -8.21 -10.36
CA TYR A 52 -11.72 -9.37 -10.87
C TYR A 52 -10.81 -10.54 -11.20
N ASP A 53 -9.61 -10.29 -11.72
CA ASP A 53 -8.64 -11.36 -11.96
C ASP A 53 -8.20 -12.01 -10.65
N PHE A 54 -8.06 -11.26 -9.56
CA PHE A 54 -7.79 -11.85 -8.23
C PHE A 54 -8.88 -12.82 -7.77
N HIS A 55 -10.16 -12.59 -8.15
CA HIS A 55 -11.22 -13.55 -7.87
C HIS A 55 -10.99 -14.88 -8.60
N ILE A 56 -10.59 -14.81 -9.87
CA ILE A 56 -10.27 -15.99 -10.69
C ILE A 56 -9.03 -16.70 -10.12
N ILE A 57 -7.97 -15.95 -9.80
CA ILE A 57 -6.73 -16.49 -9.21
C ILE A 57 -7.02 -17.21 -7.90
N ALA A 58 -7.76 -16.58 -6.98
CA ALA A 58 -8.05 -17.16 -5.67
C ALA A 58 -8.83 -18.49 -5.73
N GLN A 59 -9.58 -18.72 -6.82
CA GLN A 59 -10.39 -19.93 -7.00
C GLN A 59 -9.69 -21.04 -7.79
N ASN A 60 -8.68 -20.70 -8.59
CA ASN A 60 -8.17 -21.61 -9.62
C ASN A 60 -6.64 -21.77 -9.62
N LEU A 61 -5.89 -20.90 -8.94
CA LEU A 61 -4.43 -21.02 -8.90
C LEU A 61 -4.04 -22.21 -8.02
N PRO A 62 -3.24 -23.17 -8.52
CA PRO A 62 -2.81 -24.32 -7.73
C PRO A 62 -2.01 -23.92 -6.48
N LEU A 63 -2.15 -24.69 -5.41
CA LEU A 63 -1.44 -24.45 -4.15
C LEU A 63 0.09 -24.35 -4.32
N ALA A 64 0.69 -25.15 -5.21
CA ALA A 64 2.13 -25.11 -5.46
C ALA A 64 2.60 -23.77 -6.04
N ASP A 65 1.80 -23.16 -6.91
CA ASP A 65 2.10 -21.84 -7.49
C ASP A 65 1.85 -20.73 -6.47
N ILE A 66 0.81 -20.88 -5.63
CA ILE A 66 0.58 -20.00 -4.48
C ILE A 66 1.80 -20.05 -3.55
N GLN A 67 2.30 -21.24 -3.20
CA GLN A 67 3.47 -21.37 -2.33
C GLN A 67 4.69 -20.67 -2.90
N GLN A 68 4.96 -20.82 -4.20
CA GLN A 68 6.05 -20.10 -4.86
C GLN A 68 5.89 -18.58 -4.79
N LEU A 69 4.67 -18.05 -5.00
CA LEU A 69 4.41 -16.61 -4.88
C LEU A 69 4.65 -16.09 -3.45
N PHE A 70 4.38 -16.92 -2.45
CA PHE A 70 4.54 -16.57 -1.03
C PHE A 70 5.89 -16.99 -0.43
N GLU A 71 6.85 -17.46 -1.25
CA GLU A 71 8.18 -17.86 -0.77
C GLU A 71 8.90 -16.78 0.06
N PRO A 72 8.82 -15.47 -0.28
CA PRO A 72 9.42 -14.44 0.57
C PRO A 72 8.88 -14.41 2.01
N ALA A 73 7.61 -14.80 2.23
CA ALA A 73 7.06 -14.93 3.58
C ALA A 73 7.67 -16.13 4.32
N TYR A 74 7.94 -17.23 3.60
CA TYR A 74 8.56 -18.41 4.16
C TYR A 74 10.04 -18.17 4.46
N ASP A 75 10.76 -17.45 3.60
CA ASP A 75 12.11 -16.95 3.85
C ASP A 75 12.15 -16.08 5.10
N TRP A 76 11.25 -15.10 5.21
CA TRP A 76 11.14 -14.26 6.40
C TRP A 76 10.90 -15.10 7.66
N SER A 77 10.05 -16.12 7.60
CA SER A 77 9.77 -17.02 8.72
C SER A 77 11.00 -17.85 9.13
N ARG A 78 11.76 -18.37 8.15
CA ARG A 78 13.01 -19.10 8.40
C ARG A 78 14.05 -18.20 9.04
N GLU A 79 14.19 -16.97 8.56
CA GLU A 79 15.12 -15.99 9.12
C GLU A 79 14.73 -15.56 10.54
N ARG A 80 13.45 -15.33 10.80
CA ARG A 80 12.94 -15.06 12.16
C ARG A 80 13.32 -16.18 13.13
N ARG A 81 13.14 -17.44 12.72
CA ARG A 81 13.51 -18.61 13.53
C ARG A 81 15.01 -18.64 13.81
N ARG A 82 15.84 -18.39 12.80
CA ARG A 82 17.31 -18.32 12.96
C ARG A 82 17.71 -17.24 13.96
N LEU A 83 17.14 -16.04 13.87
CA LEU A 83 17.41 -14.96 14.82
C LEU A 83 16.98 -15.32 16.25
N ASP A 84 15.87 -16.05 16.42
CA ASP A 84 15.43 -16.53 17.73
C ASP A 84 16.41 -17.55 18.32
N GLU A 85 16.89 -18.49 17.50
CA GLU A 85 17.91 -19.47 17.89
C GLU A 85 19.26 -18.82 18.25
N GLU A 86 19.60 -17.69 17.62
CA GLU A 86 20.75 -16.84 17.94
C GLU A 86 20.52 -15.93 19.17
N GLY A 87 19.34 -15.97 19.78
CA GLY A 87 18.99 -15.12 20.94
C GLY A 87 18.67 -13.67 20.61
N ARG A 88 18.47 -13.34 19.33
CA ARG A 88 18.20 -11.98 18.81
C ARG A 88 16.71 -11.72 18.61
N THR A 89 15.91 -11.99 19.64
CA THR A 89 14.43 -11.92 19.59
C THR A 89 13.87 -10.53 19.28
N SER A 90 14.60 -9.46 19.60
CA SER A 90 14.19 -8.07 19.34
C SER A 90 14.51 -7.56 17.93
N THR A 91 15.36 -8.26 17.16
CA THR A 91 15.76 -7.81 15.81
C THR A 91 14.79 -8.40 14.78
N PRO A 92 13.93 -7.62 14.11
CA PRO A 92 13.08 -8.15 13.05
C PRO A 92 13.90 -8.45 11.78
N PRO A 93 13.59 -9.54 11.03
CA PRO A 93 14.13 -9.71 9.69
C PRO A 93 13.64 -8.61 8.74
N ASP A 94 14.45 -8.33 7.73
CA ASP A 94 14.06 -7.44 6.63
C ASP A 94 12.86 -8.02 5.87
N LEU A 95 11.92 -7.16 5.50
CA LEU A 95 10.74 -7.53 4.73
C LEU A 95 11.01 -7.34 3.25
N ASP A 96 10.76 -8.39 2.48
CA ASP A 96 10.80 -8.34 1.01
C ASP A 96 9.80 -7.31 0.45
N GLN A 97 10.12 -6.69 -0.68
CA GLN A 97 9.29 -5.67 -1.30
C GLN A 97 7.89 -6.20 -1.70
N LEU A 98 7.76 -7.48 -2.03
CA LEU A 98 6.47 -8.12 -2.28
C LEU A 98 5.61 -8.13 -1.02
N LEU A 99 6.19 -8.44 0.14
CA LEU A 99 5.48 -8.42 1.43
C LEU A 99 5.08 -7.01 1.84
N TRP A 100 5.94 -6.02 1.60
CA TRP A 100 5.55 -4.60 1.74
C TRP A 100 4.40 -4.20 0.83
N SER A 101 4.38 -4.74 -0.40
CA SER A 101 3.31 -4.44 -1.36
C SER A 101 1.96 -5.01 -0.91
N TRP A 102 1.93 -6.15 -0.20
CA TRP A 102 0.71 -6.65 0.44
C TRP A 102 0.15 -5.69 1.49
N LEU A 103 1.00 -5.05 2.29
CA LEU A 103 0.55 -3.99 3.20
C LEU A 103 -0.12 -2.85 2.42
N SER A 104 0.48 -2.40 1.31
CA SER A 104 -0.11 -1.36 0.47
C SER A 104 -1.47 -1.75 -0.14
N VAL A 105 -1.74 -3.03 -0.38
CA VAL A 105 -3.06 -3.52 -0.81
C VAL A 105 -4.09 -3.30 0.30
N PHE A 106 -3.79 -3.67 1.54
CA PHE A 106 -4.69 -3.43 2.68
C PHE A 106 -4.90 -1.95 2.96
N GLU A 107 -3.85 -1.12 2.82
CA GLU A 107 -3.95 0.33 2.93
C GLU A 107 -4.87 0.92 1.84
N PHE A 108 -4.69 0.50 0.59
CA PHE A 108 -5.50 0.97 -0.54
C PHE A 108 -6.97 0.57 -0.35
N PHE A 109 -7.23 -0.68 0.01
CA PHE A 109 -8.55 -1.19 0.31
C PHE A 109 -9.22 -0.38 1.43
N SER A 110 -8.55 -0.26 2.58
CA SER A 110 -9.09 0.45 3.75
C SER A 110 -9.35 1.92 3.41
N TYR A 111 -8.37 2.62 2.83
CA TYR A 111 -8.53 4.02 2.43
C TYR A 111 -9.71 4.21 1.47
N GLY A 112 -9.87 3.32 0.48
CA GLY A 112 -10.99 3.36 -0.46
C GLY A 112 -12.35 3.19 0.22
N MET A 113 -12.44 2.26 1.18
CA MET A 113 -13.66 2.02 1.96
C MET A 113 -14.00 3.23 2.86
N TYR A 114 -13.00 3.86 3.48
CA TYR A 114 -13.21 5.04 4.31
C TYR A 114 -13.41 6.34 3.51
N ALA A 115 -12.93 6.44 2.29
CA ALA A 115 -13.00 7.66 1.47
C ALA A 115 -14.45 8.12 1.21
N GLY A 116 -15.41 7.20 1.23
CA GLY A 116 -16.84 7.50 1.12
C GLY A 116 -17.47 8.11 2.38
N GLY A 117 -16.78 8.06 3.54
CA GLY A 117 -17.21 8.69 4.79
C GLY A 117 -18.44 8.09 5.46
N LYS A 118 -18.91 6.91 5.01
CA LYS A 118 -20.12 6.26 5.53
C LYS A 118 -19.79 5.18 6.55
N GLN A 119 -20.53 5.13 7.64
CA GLN A 119 -20.31 4.15 8.71
C GLN A 119 -20.65 2.72 8.25
N GLU A 120 -21.66 2.56 7.41
CA GLU A 120 -22.08 1.27 6.84
C GLU A 120 -20.95 0.63 6.01
N THR A 121 -20.11 1.46 5.38
CA THR A 121 -18.93 0.98 4.64
C THR A 121 -17.87 0.37 5.57
N GLN A 122 -17.82 0.77 6.85
CA GLN A 122 -16.93 0.16 7.84
C GLN A 122 -17.38 -1.27 8.20
N VAL A 123 -18.68 -1.47 8.37
CA VAL A 123 -19.25 -2.81 8.62
C VAL A 123 -19.01 -3.73 7.43
N LEU A 124 -19.22 -3.22 6.21
CA LEU A 124 -18.91 -3.96 4.99
C LEU A 124 -17.42 -4.31 4.88
N MET A 125 -16.53 -3.37 5.20
CA MET A 125 -15.09 -3.60 5.20
C MET A 125 -14.71 -4.73 6.15
N GLN A 126 -15.19 -4.70 7.40
CA GLN A 126 -14.91 -5.74 8.38
C GLN A 126 -15.38 -7.11 7.88
N GLY A 127 -16.63 -7.22 7.42
CA GLY A 127 -17.17 -8.48 6.90
C GLY A 127 -16.41 -9.02 5.67
N LEU A 128 -15.92 -8.14 4.78
CA LEU A 128 -15.11 -8.55 3.63
C LEU A 128 -13.74 -9.10 4.06
N VAL A 129 -13.07 -8.47 5.03
CA VAL A 129 -11.75 -8.92 5.49
C VAL A 129 -11.87 -10.22 6.29
N GLU A 130 -12.77 -10.27 7.27
CA GLU A 130 -13.00 -11.47 8.09
C GLU A 130 -13.41 -12.66 7.21
N GLY A 131 -14.39 -12.46 6.31
CA GLY A 131 -14.83 -13.51 5.39
C GLY A 131 -13.76 -13.93 4.39
N GLY A 132 -12.90 -13.01 3.93
CA GLY A 132 -11.77 -13.32 3.05
C GLY A 132 -10.73 -14.22 3.75
N ILE A 133 -10.32 -13.83 4.96
CA ILE A 133 -9.35 -14.60 5.77
C ILE A 133 -9.90 -15.98 6.10
N GLU A 134 -11.16 -16.04 6.54
CA GLU A 134 -11.81 -17.31 6.88
C GLU A 134 -11.87 -18.26 5.68
N ARG A 135 -12.27 -17.75 4.50
CA ARG A 135 -12.34 -18.56 3.28
C ARG A 135 -10.96 -19.08 2.86
N GLY A 136 -9.94 -18.23 2.86
CA GLY A 136 -8.57 -18.64 2.52
C GLY A 136 -8.02 -19.71 3.47
N TYR A 137 -8.25 -19.55 4.78
CA TYR A 137 -7.82 -20.55 5.75
C TYR A 137 -8.57 -21.87 5.60
N ARG A 138 -9.90 -21.82 5.39
CA ARG A 138 -10.70 -23.03 5.15
C ARG A 138 -10.22 -23.80 3.92
N GLU A 139 -9.95 -23.10 2.82
CA GLU A 139 -9.43 -23.73 1.59
C GLU A 139 -8.11 -24.46 1.87
N TYR A 140 -7.17 -23.79 2.53
CA TYR A 140 -5.92 -24.42 2.94
C TYR A 140 -6.14 -25.66 3.83
N GLN A 141 -7.06 -25.60 4.80
CA GLN A 141 -7.36 -26.77 5.64
C GLN A 141 -8.01 -27.90 4.84
N HIS A 142 -8.86 -27.58 3.85
CA HIS A 142 -9.47 -28.56 2.95
C HIS A 142 -8.40 -29.31 2.15
N ASP A 143 -7.47 -28.59 1.54
CA ASP A 143 -6.34 -29.18 0.80
C ASP A 143 -5.44 -30.05 1.68
N ASN A 144 -5.40 -29.78 2.99
CA ASN A 144 -4.58 -30.50 3.97
C ASN A 144 -5.37 -31.51 4.83
N LEU A 145 -6.62 -31.87 4.45
CA LEU A 145 -7.47 -32.86 5.14
C LEU A 145 -7.77 -32.54 6.62
N GLN A 146 -7.81 -31.26 6.98
CA GLN A 146 -8.08 -30.76 8.34
C GLN A 146 -9.44 -30.03 8.45
N THR A 147 -10.38 -30.34 7.56
CA THR A 147 -11.65 -29.64 7.29
C THR A 147 -12.57 -29.37 8.49
N TYR A 148 -12.43 -30.09 9.61
CA TYR A 148 -13.42 -30.07 10.71
C TYR A 148 -13.09 -29.13 11.88
N ARG A 149 -12.09 -28.25 11.77
CA ARG A 149 -11.78 -27.28 12.83
C ARG A 149 -12.65 -26.04 12.71
N LYS A 150 -13.31 -25.65 13.80
CA LYS A 150 -14.01 -24.36 13.89
C LYS A 150 -12.97 -23.23 13.84
N ILE A 151 -13.16 -22.28 12.95
CA ILE A 151 -12.34 -21.07 12.85
C ILE A 151 -13.22 -19.88 13.22
N ASP A 152 -12.65 -18.96 14.00
CA ASP A 152 -13.28 -17.71 14.37
C ASP A 152 -12.26 -16.60 14.07
N VAL A 153 -12.63 -15.63 13.24
CA VAL A 153 -11.78 -14.51 12.82
C VAL A 153 -12.45 -13.24 13.34
N ASP A 154 -11.83 -12.57 14.31
CA ASP A 154 -12.30 -11.31 14.89
C ASP A 154 -11.26 -10.21 14.65
N LEU A 155 -11.63 -9.16 13.93
CA LEU A 155 -10.79 -7.98 13.71
C LEU A 155 -11.30 -6.78 14.51
N ARG A 156 -10.47 -6.31 15.46
CA ARG A 156 -10.79 -5.13 16.30
C ARG A 156 -9.92 -3.94 15.95
N LEU A 157 -10.56 -2.81 15.64
CA LEU A 157 -9.90 -1.50 15.47
C LEU A 157 -10.01 -0.68 16.77
N ASN A 158 -8.87 -0.41 17.40
CA ASN A 158 -8.80 0.42 18.60
C ASN A 158 -8.25 1.81 18.26
N TYR A 159 -8.96 2.86 18.67
CA TYR A 159 -8.50 4.24 18.52
C TYR A 159 -7.78 4.69 19.80
N GLY A 160 -6.45 4.82 19.75
CA GLY A 160 -5.65 5.41 20.81
C GLY A 160 -5.66 6.94 20.78
N ASN A 161 -5.21 7.58 21.86
CA ASN A 161 -5.10 9.04 21.95
C ASN A 161 -4.16 9.58 20.86
N LEU A 162 -4.72 10.29 19.88
CA LEU A 162 -4.01 10.96 18.80
C LEU A 162 -3.26 12.19 19.33
N VAL A 163 -1.97 12.30 19.00
CA VAL A 163 -1.26 13.59 19.03
C VAL A 163 -2.06 14.56 18.17
N LEU A 164 -2.33 15.77 18.69
CA LEU A 164 -3.04 16.82 17.96
C LEU A 164 -2.38 17.00 16.58
N ARG A 165 -3.10 16.62 15.52
CA ARG A 165 -2.65 16.63 14.11
C ARG A 165 -1.88 17.91 13.75
N ASN A 166 -2.31 19.05 14.25
CA ASN A 166 -1.70 20.35 13.97
C ASN A 166 -0.29 20.51 14.56
N ASN A 167 0.01 19.88 15.70
CA ASN A 167 1.35 19.90 16.29
C ASN A 167 2.31 19.02 15.47
N TYR A 168 1.81 17.87 15.04
CA TYR A 168 2.55 16.95 14.19
C TYR A 168 2.89 17.56 12.83
N LEU A 169 1.92 18.19 12.16
CA LEU A 169 2.16 18.88 10.88
C LEU A 169 3.13 20.07 11.03
N ARG A 170 3.08 20.79 12.15
CA ARG A 170 4.04 21.87 12.44
C ARG A 170 5.46 21.34 12.60
N GLY A 171 5.65 20.21 13.27
CA GLY A 171 6.97 19.58 13.39
C GLY A 171 7.54 19.22 12.02
N ILE A 172 6.75 18.53 11.19
CA ILE A 172 7.18 18.19 9.83
C ILE A 172 7.53 19.43 9.00
N GLN A 173 6.75 20.50 9.10
CA GLN A 173 6.99 21.74 8.38
C GLN A 173 8.32 22.41 8.79
N GLN A 174 8.73 22.28 10.06
CA GLN A 174 10.00 22.81 10.55
C GLN A 174 11.21 22.00 10.03
N ASP A 175 11.00 20.73 9.72
CA ASP A 175 12.03 19.80 9.24
C ASP A 175 12.14 19.75 7.70
N LEU A 176 11.36 20.56 6.97
CA LEU A 176 11.44 20.59 5.51
C LEU A 176 12.80 21.17 5.05
N PRO A 177 13.38 20.63 3.97
CA PRO A 177 14.59 21.18 3.35
C PRO A 177 14.43 22.64 2.94
N SER A 178 15.55 23.34 2.71
CA SER A 178 15.53 24.75 2.30
C SER A 178 15.42 24.95 0.78
N GLU A 179 15.81 23.95 -0.01
CA GLU A 179 15.79 24.04 -1.48
C GLU A 179 14.47 23.54 -2.10
N THR A 180 13.96 24.26 -3.10
CA THR A 180 12.65 23.99 -3.74
C THR A 180 12.54 22.59 -4.35
N SER A 181 13.60 22.08 -4.99
CA SER A 181 13.67 20.73 -5.56
C SER A 181 13.66 19.66 -4.47
N GLU A 182 14.42 19.86 -3.40
CA GLU A 182 14.48 18.92 -2.27
C GLU A 182 13.16 18.90 -1.48
N ILE A 183 12.49 20.05 -1.35
CA ILE A 183 11.15 20.13 -0.75
C ILE A 183 10.15 19.30 -1.56
N ALA A 184 10.17 19.37 -2.89
CA ALA A 184 9.28 18.59 -3.74
C ALA A 184 9.46 17.08 -3.51
N GLU A 185 10.71 16.62 -3.49
CA GLU A 185 11.03 15.21 -3.21
C GLU A 185 10.62 14.79 -1.80
N GLU A 186 10.88 15.63 -0.80
CA GLU A 186 10.55 15.34 0.59
C GLU A 186 9.04 15.32 0.84
N VAL A 187 8.27 16.25 0.26
CA VAL A 187 6.80 16.25 0.34
C VAL A 187 6.23 14.99 -0.30
N LEU A 188 6.77 14.55 -1.44
CA LEU A 188 6.37 13.28 -2.07
C LEU A 188 6.78 12.08 -1.21
N ARG A 189 7.96 12.10 -0.58
CA ARG A 189 8.42 11.06 0.35
C ARG A 189 7.50 10.97 1.57
N LEU A 190 7.23 12.08 2.25
CA LEU A 190 6.32 12.16 3.40
C LEU A 190 4.91 11.71 3.02
N ARG A 191 4.46 12.04 1.80
CA ARG A 191 3.18 11.58 1.27
C ARG A 191 3.17 10.06 1.06
N ARG A 192 4.24 9.50 0.46
CA ARG A 192 4.43 8.05 0.29
C ARG A 192 4.43 7.33 1.63
N LEU A 193 5.12 7.88 2.62
CA LEU A 193 5.18 7.37 4.00
C LEU A 193 3.91 7.63 4.81
N ARG A 194 2.85 8.19 4.20
CA ARG A 194 1.58 8.59 4.85
C ARG A 194 1.76 9.49 6.07
N LYS A 195 2.89 10.18 6.13
CA LYS A 195 3.17 11.17 7.16
C LYS A 195 2.34 12.43 6.94
N ILE A 196 1.84 12.68 5.73
CA ILE A 196 0.93 13.80 5.43
C ILE A 196 -0.22 13.37 4.49
N SER A 197 -1.36 14.08 4.56
CA SER A 197 -2.50 13.82 3.68
C SER A 197 -2.25 14.29 2.24
N GLN A 198 -3.11 13.91 1.28
CA GLN A 198 -3.01 14.42 -0.09
C GLN A 198 -3.23 15.92 -0.13
N ALA A 199 -4.21 16.40 0.65
CA ALA A 199 -4.54 17.81 0.72
C ALA A 199 -3.37 18.62 1.32
N ASP A 200 -2.71 18.07 2.35
CA ASP A 200 -1.52 18.70 2.94
C ASP A 200 -0.36 18.72 1.93
N ALA A 201 -0.10 17.59 1.25
CA ALA A 201 0.96 17.51 0.24
C ALA A 201 0.70 18.48 -0.94
N SER A 202 -0.52 18.51 -1.48
CA SER A 202 -0.88 19.45 -2.55
C SER A 202 -0.76 20.90 -2.09
N ARG A 203 -1.23 21.24 -0.89
CA ARG A 203 -1.07 22.59 -0.33
C ARG A 203 0.40 22.98 -0.20
N TRP A 204 1.25 22.08 0.31
CA TRP A 204 2.67 22.36 0.49
C TRP A 204 3.43 22.44 -0.84
N PHE A 205 3.05 21.65 -1.85
CA PHE A 205 3.54 21.83 -3.21
C PHE A 205 3.21 23.22 -3.74
N ASP A 206 1.98 23.68 -3.57
CA ASP A 206 1.58 25.02 -4.02
C ASP A 206 2.30 26.14 -3.22
N GLU A 207 2.53 25.94 -1.92
CA GLU A 207 3.08 26.94 -1.00
C GLU A 207 4.61 27.07 -1.04
N TYR A 208 5.33 25.96 -1.26
CA TYR A 208 6.80 25.90 -1.15
C TYR A 208 7.51 25.55 -2.46
N VAL A 209 6.83 24.89 -3.40
CA VAL A 209 7.42 24.44 -4.67
C VAL A 209 7.01 25.34 -5.84
N ARG A 210 5.74 25.76 -5.89
CA ARG A 210 5.19 26.56 -6.99
C ARG A 210 5.17 28.08 -6.76
N LYS A 211 5.75 28.59 -5.66
CA LYS A 211 5.74 30.03 -5.43
C LYS A 211 6.41 30.76 -6.60
N PRO A 212 5.73 31.74 -7.22
CA PRO A 212 6.39 32.68 -8.11
C PRO A 212 7.36 33.51 -7.27
N GLU A 213 8.59 33.68 -7.75
CA GLU A 213 9.47 34.76 -7.30
C GLU A 213 8.68 36.07 -7.48
N PHE A 214 8.19 36.63 -6.37
CA PHE A 214 7.85 38.04 -6.33
C PHE A 214 9.16 38.77 -6.02
N ASP A 215 9.86 39.17 -7.08
CA ASP A 215 10.66 40.40 -7.09
C ASP A 215 9.74 41.60 -7.37
#